data_AF-A0AB33XTE4-F1
#
_entry.id   AF-A0AB33XTE4-F1
#
_cell.length_a   1.000
_cell.length_b   1.000
_cell.length_c   1.000
_cell.angle_alpha   90.00
_cell.angle_beta   90.00
_cell.angle_gamma   90.00
#
_symmetry.space_group_name_H-M   'P 1'
#
loop_
_entity.id
_entity.type
_entity.pdbx_description
1 polymer ?
#
loop_
_entity_poly.entity_id
_entity_poly.type
_entity_poly.pdbx_seq_one_letter_code
_entity_poly.pdbx_strand_id
1 'polypeptide(L)'
;MDAQADGVDAAAYFGKNPEATADDLLKTIPLNLTDFFWFNLKMVFMMLFIFWIPQLVRPVMILDIGNALLCGIIAVIGSWGVLWVLAHHAFTKHPRLETIELIVYSVIIVIVLFFISIFVKTGWRIALSSQVSLAVIILGLVIAVIFPFFQRLNELNIFFYLYVSFYLVLGLLLRLPQTRPFLTAKVNFGPWKWVILIGIILVSIAIVGFVYWFYQRRHQD
;
A
#
# COMPACT_ATOMS: atom_id res chain seq x y z
N MET A 1 16.24 -24.27 2.56
CA MET A 1 15.39 -25.42 2.18
C MET A 1 16.22 -26.69 2.10
N ASP A 2 17.42 -26.67 1.51
CA ASP A 2 18.29 -27.86 1.44
C ASP A 2 18.77 -28.38 2.82
N ALA A 3 19.22 -27.52 3.73
CA ALA A 3 19.69 -27.94 5.06
C ALA A 3 18.59 -28.49 6.00
N GLN A 4 17.34 -28.01 5.85
CA GLN A 4 16.18 -28.51 6.61
C GLN A 4 15.69 -29.87 6.07
N ALA A 5 15.89 -30.14 4.77
CA ALA A 5 15.55 -31.43 4.17
C ALA A 5 16.50 -32.55 4.66
N ASP A 6 17.75 -32.20 5.00
CA ASP A 6 18.78 -33.13 5.48
C ASP A 6 18.82 -33.27 7.02
N GLY A 7 17.91 -32.62 7.75
CA GLY A 7 17.86 -32.70 9.23
C GLY A 7 19.07 -32.10 9.94
N VAL A 8 19.85 -31.26 9.25
CA VAL A 8 21.04 -30.62 9.81
C VAL A 8 20.59 -29.47 10.71
N ASP A 9 20.98 -29.52 11.99
CA ASP A 9 20.67 -28.48 12.96
C ASP A 9 21.22 -27.12 12.48
N ALA A 10 20.46 -26.04 12.68
CA ALA A 10 20.82 -24.72 12.18
C ALA A 10 22.17 -24.23 12.74
N ALA A 11 22.51 -24.64 13.98
CA ALA A 11 23.81 -24.35 14.57
C ALA A 11 24.96 -25.16 13.97
N ALA A 12 24.68 -26.34 13.40
CA ALA A 12 25.67 -27.13 12.66
C ALA A 12 25.91 -26.57 11.25
N TYR A 13 24.88 -25.99 10.63
CA TYR A 13 24.96 -25.40 9.28
C TYR A 13 25.50 -23.96 9.28
N PHE A 14 25.06 -23.10 10.19
CA PHE A 14 25.48 -21.68 10.29
C PHE A 14 26.52 -21.42 11.38
N GLY A 15 26.94 -22.45 12.13
CA GLY A 15 27.89 -22.32 13.22
C GLY A 15 27.31 -21.68 14.49
N LYS A 16 28.16 -21.45 15.49
CA LYS A 16 27.77 -20.89 16.80
C LYS A 16 27.45 -19.38 16.77
N ASN A 17 27.83 -18.67 15.71
CA ASN A 17 27.59 -17.24 15.55
C ASN A 17 26.87 -16.94 14.22
N PRO A 18 25.55 -17.14 14.16
CA PRO A 18 24.77 -16.97 12.94
C PRO A 18 24.74 -15.51 12.45
N GLU A 19 24.88 -14.53 13.34
CA GLU A 19 24.94 -13.10 12.99
C GLU A 19 26.19 -12.79 12.15
N ALA A 20 27.37 -13.20 12.61
CA ALA A 20 28.61 -13.02 11.86
C ALA A 20 28.59 -13.73 10.50
N THR A 21 28.01 -14.94 10.45
CA THR A 21 27.87 -15.70 9.21
C THR A 21 26.90 -15.02 8.24
N ALA A 22 25.79 -14.47 8.72
CA ALA A 22 24.85 -13.72 7.90
C ALA A 22 25.48 -12.43 7.35
N ASP A 23 26.23 -11.69 8.16
CA ASP A 23 26.94 -10.47 7.73
C ASP A 23 27.96 -10.75 6.64
N ASP A 24 28.73 -11.84 6.75
CA ASP A 24 29.70 -12.22 5.73
C ASP A 24 29.01 -12.66 4.44
N LEU A 25 27.87 -13.35 4.52
CA LEU A 25 27.05 -13.65 3.35
C LEU A 25 26.51 -12.37 2.69
N LEU A 26 26.01 -11.40 3.47
CA LEU A 26 25.50 -10.13 2.95
C LEU A 26 26.57 -9.32 2.20
N LYS A 27 27.83 -9.36 2.65
CA LYS A 27 28.95 -8.70 1.94
C LYS A 27 29.24 -9.30 0.57
N THR A 28 28.87 -10.56 0.33
CA THR A 28 29.08 -11.22 -0.97
C THR A 28 28.00 -10.88 -2.00
N ILE A 29 26.86 -10.32 -1.57
CA ILE A 29 25.77 -9.94 -2.47
C ILE A 29 26.15 -8.64 -3.20
N PRO A 30 26.20 -8.64 -4.54
CA PRO A 30 26.56 -7.44 -5.28
C PRO A 30 25.47 -6.36 -5.13
N LEU A 31 25.89 -5.15 -4.77
CA LEU A 31 25.01 -3.98 -4.70
C LEU A 31 24.64 -3.52 -6.11
N ASN A 32 23.42 -3.83 -6.56
CA ASN A 32 22.89 -3.28 -7.82
C ASN A 32 22.11 -1.98 -7.56
N LEU A 33 22.82 -0.85 -7.65
CA LEU A 33 22.23 0.48 -7.47
C LEU A 33 21.19 0.82 -8.54
N THR A 34 21.32 0.27 -9.74
CA THR A 34 20.37 0.51 -10.84
C THR A 34 19.03 -0.15 -10.55
N ASP A 35 19.04 -1.41 -10.14
CA ASP A 35 17.82 -2.12 -9.75
C ASP A 35 17.18 -1.47 -8.52
N PHE A 36 18.00 -1.06 -7.55
CA PHE A 36 17.55 -0.31 -6.38
C PHE A 36 16.83 0.99 -6.78
N PHE A 37 17.42 1.78 -7.67
CA PHE A 37 16.81 3.01 -8.17
C PHE A 37 15.46 2.73 -8.86
N TRP A 38 15.42 1.77 -9.78
CA TRP A 38 14.20 1.43 -10.51
C TRP A 38 13.10 0.87 -9.62
N PHE A 39 13.46 0.07 -8.62
CA PHE A 39 12.52 -0.43 -7.62
C PHE A 39 11.85 0.72 -6.86
N ASN A 40 12.65 1.64 -6.32
CA ASN A 40 12.15 2.80 -5.57
C ASN A 40 11.30 3.73 -6.46
N LEU A 41 11.73 3.96 -7.70
CA LEU A 41 10.98 4.78 -8.64
C LEU A 41 9.61 4.17 -8.95
N LYS A 42 9.53 2.84 -9.15
CA LYS A 42 8.25 2.13 -9.32
C LYS A 42 7.33 2.30 -8.12
N MET A 43 7.87 2.24 -6.89
CA MET A 43 7.06 2.46 -5.68
C MET A 43 6.49 3.89 -5.60
N VAL A 44 7.28 4.91 -5.96
CA VAL A 44 6.79 6.29 -6.06
C VAL A 44 5.65 6.39 -7.08
N PHE A 45 5.82 5.82 -8.28
CA PHE A 45 4.75 5.82 -9.30
C PHE A 45 3.51 5.07 -8.83
N MET A 46 3.64 3.94 -8.14
CA MET A 46 2.51 3.22 -7.58
C MET A 46 1.73 4.09 -6.58
N MET A 47 2.44 4.85 -5.75
CA MET A 47 1.82 5.78 -4.81
C MET A 47 1.08 6.92 -5.54
N LEU A 48 1.61 7.44 -6.64
CA LEU A 48 0.89 8.41 -7.49
C LEU A 48 -0.47 7.86 -7.94
N PHE A 49 -0.52 6.62 -8.42
CA PHE A 49 -1.77 5.99 -8.84
C PHE A 49 -2.76 5.82 -7.68
N ILE A 50 -2.30 5.40 -6.50
CA ILE A 50 -3.15 5.23 -5.31
C ILE A 50 -3.83 6.56 -4.96
N PHE A 51 -3.13 7.69 -5.01
CA PHE A 51 -3.70 9.00 -4.71
C PHE A 51 -4.57 9.58 -5.83
N TRP A 52 -4.23 9.31 -7.09
CA TRP A 52 -4.90 9.93 -8.24
C TRP A 52 -6.17 9.21 -8.67
N ILE A 53 -6.21 7.88 -8.59
CA ILE A 53 -7.38 7.07 -8.98
C ILE A 53 -8.66 7.54 -8.26
N PRO A 54 -8.68 7.77 -6.93
CA PRO A 54 -9.85 8.30 -6.24
C PRO A 54 -10.30 9.69 -6.71
N GLN A 55 -9.39 10.52 -7.26
CA GLN A 55 -9.75 11.85 -7.74
C GLN A 55 -10.62 11.80 -9.00
N LEU A 56 -10.64 10.68 -9.73
CA LEU A 56 -11.49 10.48 -10.91
C LEU A 56 -12.99 10.54 -10.60
N VAL A 57 -13.36 10.32 -9.33
CA VAL A 57 -14.72 10.44 -8.80
C VAL A 57 -15.21 11.89 -8.79
N ARG A 58 -14.29 12.87 -8.78
CA ARG A 58 -14.63 14.29 -8.73
C ARG A 58 -15.00 14.83 -10.12
N PRO A 59 -15.97 15.76 -10.24
CA PRO A 59 -16.33 16.38 -11.52
C PRO A 59 -15.16 17.16 -12.15
N VAL A 60 -14.36 17.82 -11.32
CA VAL A 60 -13.09 18.44 -11.71
C VAL A 60 -12.00 17.77 -10.89
N MET A 61 -11.09 17.10 -11.59
CA MET A 61 -10.00 16.36 -10.97
C MET A 61 -8.83 17.29 -10.77
N ILE A 62 -8.38 17.43 -9.52
CA ILE A 62 -7.19 18.21 -9.18
C ILE A 62 -6.09 17.21 -8.84
N LEU A 63 -5.06 17.19 -9.68
CA LEU A 63 -3.85 16.41 -9.46
C LEU A 63 -2.80 17.29 -8.78
N ASP A 64 -2.59 17.07 -7.49
CA ASP A 64 -1.48 17.68 -6.75
C ASP A 64 -0.25 16.76 -6.88
N ILE A 65 0.52 16.97 -7.95
CA ILE A 65 1.68 16.12 -8.30
C ILE A 65 2.74 16.25 -7.21
N GLY A 66 2.98 17.47 -6.71
CA GLY A 66 3.97 17.69 -5.67
C GLY A 66 3.60 16.98 -4.37
N ASN A 67 2.32 17.02 -3.95
CA ASN A 67 1.88 16.30 -2.75
C ASN A 67 2.04 14.78 -2.93
N ALA A 68 1.62 14.25 -4.08
CA ALA A 68 1.71 12.82 -4.34
C ALA A 68 3.17 12.33 -4.42
N LEU A 69 4.09 13.14 -4.99
CA LEU A 69 5.52 12.88 -4.97
C LEU A 69 6.10 12.90 -3.54
N LEU A 70 5.74 13.90 -2.73
CA LEU A 70 6.18 13.99 -1.33
C LEU A 70 5.72 12.76 -0.54
N CYS A 71 4.45 12.38 -0.66
CA CYS A 71 3.92 11.16 -0.04
C CYS A 71 4.65 9.90 -0.54
N GLY A 72 4.94 9.81 -1.84
CA GLY A 72 5.70 8.70 -2.40
C GLY A 72 7.11 8.58 -1.82
N ILE A 73 7.84 9.68 -1.72
CA ILE A 73 9.19 9.71 -1.14
C ILE A 73 9.15 9.32 0.35
N ILE A 74 8.22 9.89 1.12
CA ILE A 74 8.06 9.56 2.55
C ILE A 74 7.73 8.08 2.72
N ALA A 75 6.86 7.52 1.88
CA ALA A 75 6.49 6.11 1.94
C ALA A 75 7.67 5.19 1.59
N VAL A 76 8.50 5.57 0.62
CA VAL A 76 9.75 4.86 0.30
C VAL A 76 10.69 4.86 1.50
N ILE A 77 10.98 6.04 2.06
CA ILE A 77 11.84 6.18 3.24
C ILE A 77 11.29 5.36 4.41
N GLY A 78 9.98 5.47 4.68
CA GLY A 78 9.31 4.74 5.74
C GLY A 78 9.38 3.23 5.54
N SER A 79 9.23 2.73 4.31
CA SER A 79 9.35 1.30 3.98
C SER A 79 10.76 0.78 4.24
N TRP A 80 11.79 1.55 3.86
CA TRP A 80 13.17 1.20 4.20
C TRP A 80 13.44 1.26 5.70
N GLY A 81 12.83 2.21 6.42
CA GLY A 81 12.88 2.26 7.88
C GLY A 81 12.25 1.04 8.53
N VAL A 82 11.10 0.55 8.02
CA VAL A 82 10.47 -0.69 8.48
C VAL A 82 11.39 -1.88 8.25
N LEU A 83 11.99 -2.00 7.06
CA LEU A 83 12.95 -3.06 6.76
C LEU A 83 14.20 -2.98 7.65
N TRP A 84 14.66 -1.77 7.95
CA TRP A 84 15.79 -1.55 8.85
C TRP A 84 15.47 -1.96 10.29
N VAL A 85 14.28 -1.62 10.80
CA VAL A 85 13.81 -2.09 12.12
C VAL A 85 13.69 -3.61 12.14
N LEU A 86 13.17 -4.23 11.07
CA LEU A 86 13.12 -5.70 10.96
C LEU A 86 14.51 -6.33 10.95
N ALA A 87 15.46 -5.75 10.21
CA ALA A 87 16.84 -6.24 10.16
C ALA A 87 17.55 -6.12 11.51
N HIS A 88 17.35 -5.01 12.23
CA HIS A 88 17.92 -4.82 13.57
C HIS A 88 17.45 -5.90 14.56
N HIS A 89 16.22 -6.36 14.42
CA HIS A 89 15.61 -7.35 15.29
C HIS A 89 15.74 -8.80 14.78
N ALA A 90 16.46 -9.04 13.68
CA ALA A 90 16.56 -10.38 13.08
C ALA A 90 17.19 -11.43 14.02
N PHE A 91 18.00 -11.01 15.01
CA PHE A 91 18.70 -11.89 15.94
C PHE A 91 18.36 -11.61 17.42
N THR A 92 17.32 -10.82 17.71
CA THR A 92 16.96 -10.45 19.09
C THR A 92 16.08 -11.50 19.78
N LYS A 93 16.10 -11.50 21.12
CA LYS A 93 15.42 -12.52 21.96
C LYS A 93 14.04 -12.08 22.48
N HIS A 94 13.54 -10.91 22.10
CA HIS A 94 12.36 -10.28 22.73
C HIS A 94 11.24 -9.96 21.73
N PRO A 95 10.60 -10.99 21.15
CA PRO A 95 9.71 -10.84 19.97
C PRO A 95 8.50 -9.92 20.18
N ARG A 96 8.04 -9.77 21.43
CA ARG A 96 6.90 -8.89 21.75
C ARG A 96 7.25 -7.41 21.69
N LEU A 97 8.44 -7.02 22.14
CA LEU A 97 8.87 -5.62 22.11
C LEU A 97 9.13 -5.16 20.67
N GLU A 98 9.72 -6.04 19.86
CA GLU A 98 9.97 -5.85 18.43
C GLU A 98 8.67 -5.62 17.65
N THR A 99 7.66 -6.46 17.93
CA THR A 99 6.33 -6.32 17.32
C THR A 99 5.70 -4.97 17.69
N ILE A 100 5.81 -4.54 18.95
CA ILE A 100 5.28 -3.25 19.40
C ILE A 100 6.00 -2.10 18.70
N GLU A 101 7.33 -2.14 18.62
CA GLU A 101 8.12 -1.12 17.94
C GLU A 101 7.77 -1.01 16.45
N LEU A 102 7.68 -2.16 15.76
CA LEU A 102 7.27 -2.23 14.35
C LEU A 102 5.87 -1.63 14.13
N ILE A 103 4.92 -1.95 15.01
CA ILE A 103 3.55 -1.40 14.95
C ILE A 103 3.59 0.12 15.17
N VAL A 104 4.27 0.58 16.21
CA VAL A 104 4.36 2.02 16.53
C VAL A 104 4.99 2.79 15.37
N TYR A 105 6.11 2.31 14.83
CA TYR A 105 6.78 2.92 13.70
C TYR A 105 5.89 2.98 12.45
N SER A 106 5.20 1.87 12.14
CA SER A 106 4.25 1.80 11.01
C SER A 106 3.07 2.76 11.19
N VAL A 107 2.51 2.86 12.39
CA VAL A 107 1.41 3.79 12.70
C VAL A 107 1.86 5.24 12.54
N ILE A 108 3.06 5.60 12.99
CA ILE A 108 3.63 6.94 12.81
C ILE A 108 3.74 7.27 11.31
N ILE A 109 4.27 6.36 10.49
CA ILE A 109 4.37 6.56 9.03
C ILE A 109 2.99 6.82 8.42
N VAL A 110 1.99 6.01 8.77
CA VAL A 110 0.62 6.17 8.26
C VAL A 110 0.02 7.52 8.67
N ILE A 111 0.20 7.93 9.93
CA ILE A 111 -0.28 9.24 10.42
C ILE A 111 0.39 10.39 9.65
N VAL A 112 1.71 10.32 9.45
CA VAL A 112 2.46 11.32 8.70
C VAL A 112 1.96 11.39 7.26
N LEU A 113 1.85 10.26 6.57
CA LEU A 113 1.33 10.21 5.19
C LEU A 113 -0.08 10.76 5.08
N PHE A 114 -0.96 10.40 6.02
CA PHE A 114 -2.33 10.93 6.08
C PHE A 114 -2.32 12.45 6.26
N PHE A 115 -1.54 12.97 7.22
CA PHE A 115 -1.45 14.40 7.48
C PHE A 115 -0.92 15.16 6.27
N ILE A 116 0.18 14.71 5.67
CA ILE A 116 0.75 15.33 4.46
C ILE A 116 -0.27 15.30 3.32
N SER A 117 -0.91 14.17 3.05
CA SER A 117 -1.86 14.04 1.93
C SER A 117 -3.05 15.00 2.03
N ILE A 118 -3.55 15.26 3.24
CA ILE A 118 -4.72 16.10 3.46
C ILE A 118 -4.35 17.57 3.57
N PHE A 119 -3.37 17.89 4.41
CA PHE A 119 -3.11 19.28 4.82
C PHE A 119 -2.03 19.97 3.97
N VAL A 120 -1.07 19.22 3.41
CA VAL A 120 0.00 19.82 2.61
C VAL A 120 -0.43 19.95 1.16
N LYS A 121 -0.46 21.19 0.68
CA LYS A 121 -0.92 21.55 -0.65
C LYS A 121 0.25 22.18 -1.41
N THR A 122 0.58 21.65 -2.59
CA THR A 122 1.74 22.15 -3.35
C THR A 122 1.32 23.03 -4.52
N GLY A 123 2.25 23.81 -5.05
CA GLY A 123 2.02 24.62 -6.26
C GLY A 123 1.93 23.81 -7.55
N TRP A 124 2.34 22.54 -7.55
CA TRP A 124 2.32 21.67 -8.72
C TRP A 124 0.98 20.96 -8.85
N ARG A 125 -0.04 21.76 -9.18
CA ARG A 125 -1.42 21.30 -9.33
C ARG A 125 -1.89 21.44 -10.75
N ILE A 126 -2.41 20.34 -11.28
CA ILE A 126 -3.04 20.32 -12.59
C ILE A 126 -4.52 20.04 -12.40
N ALA A 127 -5.37 20.96 -12.84
CA ALA A 127 -6.79 20.73 -12.93
C ALA A 127 -7.11 20.08 -14.28
N LEU A 128 -7.62 18.86 -14.25
CA LEU A 128 -8.13 18.18 -15.43
C LEU A 128 -9.62 18.50 -15.60
N SER A 129 -10.00 18.85 -16.82
CA SER A 129 -11.41 19.10 -17.16
C SER A 129 -12.23 17.81 -17.00
N SER A 130 -13.54 17.98 -16.82
CA SER A 130 -14.47 16.85 -16.70
C SER A 130 -14.41 15.91 -17.92
N GLN A 131 -14.22 16.47 -19.13
CA GLN A 131 -14.10 15.69 -20.37
C GLN A 131 -12.82 14.85 -20.41
N VAL A 132 -11.67 15.43 -20.03
CA VAL A 132 -10.40 14.69 -19.98
C VAL A 132 -10.49 13.57 -18.95
N SER A 133 -11.04 13.85 -17.77
CA SER A 133 -11.21 12.84 -16.73
C SER A 133 -12.18 11.72 -17.15
N LEU A 134 -13.25 12.05 -17.88
CA LEU A 134 -14.15 11.05 -18.46
C LEU A 134 -13.44 10.19 -19.51
N ALA A 135 -12.61 10.78 -20.38
CA ALA A 135 -11.83 10.02 -21.37
C ALA A 135 -10.87 9.04 -20.68
N VAL A 136 -10.18 9.48 -19.62
CA VAL A 136 -9.31 8.61 -18.80
C VAL A 136 -10.10 7.46 -18.17
N ILE A 137 -11.32 7.72 -17.68
CA ILE A 137 -12.18 6.67 -17.11
C ILE A 137 -12.58 5.65 -18.15
N ILE A 138 -13.04 6.09 -19.33
CA ILE A 138 -13.45 5.18 -20.40
C ILE A 138 -12.28 4.31 -20.85
N LEU A 139 -11.11 4.93 -21.09
CA LEU A 139 -9.90 4.19 -21.46
C LEU A 139 -9.49 3.20 -20.36
N GLY A 140 -9.54 3.63 -19.10
CA GLY A 140 -9.25 2.79 -17.95
C GLY A 140 -10.21 1.59 -17.84
N LEU A 141 -11.50 1.79 -18.10
CA LEU A 141 -12.50 0.71 -18.09
C LEU A 141 -12.25 -0.29 -19.22
N VAL A 142 -11.92 0.19 -20.42
CA VAL A 142 -11.54 -0.69 -21.54
C VAL A 142 -10.33 -1.54 -21.16
N ILE A 143 -9.30 -0.93 -20.58
CA ILE A 143 -8.12 -1.66 -20.09
C ILE A 143 -8.52 -2.65 -18.99
N ALA A 144 -9.36 -2.26 -18.02
CA ALA A 144 -9.79 -3.13 -16.93
C ALA A 144 -10.60 -4.34 -17.41
N VAL A 145 -11.37 -4.21 -18.49
CA VAL A 145 -12.08 -5.34 -19.11
C VAL A 145 -11.10 -6.25 -19.83
N ILE A 146 -10.12 -5.69 -20.56
CA ILE A 146 -9.17 -6.46 -21.38
C ILE A 146 -8.08 -7.14 -20.55
N PHE A 147 -7.62 -6.49 -19.47
CA PHE A 147 -6.44 -6.89 -18.70
C PHE A 147 -6.46 -8.35 -18.19
N PRO A 148 -7.57 -8.87 -17.63
CA PRO A 148 -7.63 -10.26 -17.15
C PRO A 148 -7.47 -11.32 -18.26
N PHE A 149 -7.68 -10.96 -19.53
CA PHE A 149 -7.50 -11.86 -20.67
C PHE A 149 -6.03 -12.01 -21.08
N PHE A 150 -5.20 -11.02 -20.79
CA PHE A 150 -3.75 -11.04 -21.09
C PHE A 150 -2.90 -11.41 -19.89
N GLN A 151 -3.40 -11.15 -18.67
CA GLN A 151 -2.66 -11.39 -17.45
C GLN A 151 -3.51 -12.12 -16.42
N ARG A 152 -3.03 -13.27 -15.96
CA ARG A 152 -3.66 -14.01 -14.88
C ARG A 152 -3.52 -13.20 -13.58
N LEU A 153 -4.65 -12.86 -12.97
CA LEU A 153 -4.67 -12.15 -11.69
C LEU A 153 -4.18 -13.10 -10.59
N ASN A 154 -3.17 -12.68 -9.84
CA ASN A 154 -2.72 -13.33 -8.61
C ASN A 154 -3.32 -12.65 -7.38
N GLU A 155 -3.07 -13.19 -6.19
CA GLU A 155 -3.64 -12.71 -4.94
C GLU A 155 -3.31 -11.24 -4.64
N LEU A 156 -2.16 -10.73 -5.08
CA LEU A 156 -1.78 -9.32 -4.85
C LEU A 156 -2.38 -8.37 -5.90
N ASN A 157 -2.31 -8.75 -7.18
CA ASN A 157 -2.74 -7.89 -8.28
C ASN A 157 -4.27 -7.79 -8.36
N ILE A 158 -5.01 -8.77 -7.84
CA ILE A 158 -6.47 -8.70 -7.78
C ILE A 158 -6.95 -7.54 -6.89
N PHE A 159 -6.25 -7.23 -5.79
CA PHE A 159 -6.61 -6.08 -4.95
C PHE A 159 -6.49 -4.77 -5.71
N PHE A 160 -5.36 -4.54 -6.40
CA PHE A 160 -5.16 -3.35 -7.22
C PHE A 160 -6.15 -3.27 -8.38
N TYR A 161 -6.41 -4.40 -9.03
CA TYR A 161 -7.40 -4.50 -10.11
C TYR A 161 -8.80 -4.08 -9.62
N LEU A 162 -9.25 -4.62 -8.49
CA LEU A 162 -10.56 -4.29 -7.91
C LEU A 162 -10.61 -2.84 -7.44
N TYR A 163 -9.55 -2.34 -6.79
CA TYR A 163 -9.44 -0.95 -6.35
C TYR A 163 -9.60 0.03 -7.53
N VAL A 164 -8.83 -0.18 -8.60
CA VAL A 164 -8.89 0.66 -9.80
C VAL A 164 -10.26 0.55 -10.47
N SER A 165 -10.75 -0.67 -10.69
CA SER A 165 -12.04 -0.92 -11.34
C SER A 165 -13.20 -0.26 -10.58
N PHE A 166 -13.20 -0.36 -9.25
CA PHE A 166 -14.20 0.28 -8.39
C PHE A 166 -14.26 1.79 -8.64
N TYR A 167 -13.11 2.48 -8.59
CA TYR A 167 -13.07 3.94 -8.76
C TYR A 167 -13.41 4.39 -10.18
N LEU A 168 -13.04 3.60 -11.21
CA LEU A 168 -13.41 3.86 -12.58
C LEU A 168 -14.94 3.76 -12.78
N VAL A 169 -15.55 2.69 -12.27
CA VAL A 169 -17.01 2.51 -12.32
C VAL A 169 -17.71 3.60 -11.53
N LEU A 170 -17.29 3.87 -10.30
CA LEU A 170 -17.87 4.92 -9.46
C LEU A 170 -17.75 6.30 -10.13
N GLY A 171 -16.59 6.61 -10.71
CA GLY A 171 -16.36 7.85 -11.45
C GLY A 171 -17.28 7.99 -12.67
N LEU A 172 -17.54 6.90 -13.40
CA LEU A 172 -18.49 6.91 -14.51
C LEU A 172 -19.91 7.15 -14.00
N LEU A 173 -20.37 6.39 -13.00
CA LEU A 173 -21.73 6.49 -12.47
C LEU A 173 -22.03 7.88 -11.88
N LEU A 174 -21.04 8.57 -11.30
CA LEU A 174 -21.25 9.93 -10.80
C LEU A 174 -21.39 11.00 -11.89
N ARG A 175 -20.98 10.69 -13.13
CA ARG A 175 -21.14 11.58 -14.29
C ARG A 175 -22.45 11.37 -15.03
N LEU A 176 -23.12 10.24 -14.84
CA LEU A 176 -24.41 9.96 -15.46
C LEU A 176 -25.55 10.69 -14.70
N PRO A 177 -26.42 11.45 -15.39
CA PRO A 177 -27.52 12.17 -14.77
C PRO A 177 -28.49 11.29 -13.98
N GLN A 178 -28.67 10.03 -14.39
CA GLN A 178 -29.63 9.10 -13.81
C GLN A 178 -29.17 8.57 -12.44
N THR A 179 -27.87 8.27 -12.30
CA THR A 179 -27.30 7.64 -11.09
C THR A 179 -26.74 8.66 -10.11
N ARG A 180 -26.37 9.85 -10.57
CA ARG A 180 -25.80 10.92 -9.73
C ARG A 180 -26.68 11.33 -8.53
N PRO A 181 -28.00 11.54 -8.65
CA PRO A 181 -28.84 11.92 -7.52
C PRO A 181 -28.83 10.89 -6.39
N PHE A 182 -28.84 9.60 -6.75
CA PHE A 182 -28.76 8.49 -5.79
C PHE A 182 -27.39 8.42 -5.11
N LEU A 183 -26.30 8.49 -5.87
CA LEU A 183 -24.94 8.34 -5.35
C LEU A 183 -24.44 9.56 -4.55
N THR A 184 -24.99 10.73 -4.80
CA THR A 184 -24.66 11.97 -4.07
C THR A 184 -25.72 12.33 -3.03
N ALA A 185 -26.76 11.52 -2.90
CA ALA A 185 -27.77 11.71 -1.87
C ALA A 185 -27.07 11.78 -0.51
N LYS A 186 -27.31 12.87 0.23
CA LYS A 186 -26.80 12.99 1.58
C LYS A 186 -27.47 11.90 2.41
N VAL A 187 -26.74 10.82 2.68
CA VAL A 187 -27.20 9.82 3.63
C VAL A 187 -27.11 10.46 5.01
N ASN A 188 -28.25 10.94 5.50
CA ASN A 188 -28.34 11.48 6.84
C ASN A 188 -28.41 10.30 7.82
N PHE A 189 -27.24 9.82 8.24
CA PHE A 189 -27.13 8.81 9.28
C PHE A 189 -27.56 9.33 10.67
N GLY A 190 -27.97 10.60 10.78
CA GLY A 190 -28.43 11.20 12.03
C GLY A 190 -27.36 11.08 13.14
N PRO A 191 -27.76 10.76 14.38
CA PRO A 191 -26.82 10.55 15.50
C PRO A 191 -25.81 9.41 15.25
N TRP A 192 -26.14 8.45 14.38
CA TRP A 192 -25.38 7.23 14.14
C TRP A 192 -24.18 7.42 13.21
N LYS A 193 -23.99 8.61 12.63
CA LYS A 193 -22.86 8.92 11.76
C LYS A 193 -21.51 8.58 12.42
N TRP A 194 -21.36 8.91 13.71
CA TRP A 194 -20.14 8.63 14.46
C TRP A 194 -19.96 7.14 14.76
N VAL A 195 -21.06 6.42 15.02
CA VAL A 195 -21.04 4.97 15.24
C VAL A 195 -20.62 4.23 13.98
N ILE A 196 -21.11 4.65 12.81
CA ILE A 196 -20.73 4.05 11.52
C ILE A 196 -19.28 4.37 11.18
N LEU A 197 -18.82 5.60 11.42
CA LEU A 197 -17.43 5.98 11.18
C LEU A 197 -16.47 5.17 12.08
N ILE A 198 -16.77 5.09 13.38
CA ILE A 198 -16.01 4.28 14.35
C ILE A 198 -16.10 2.80 13.96
N GLY A 199 -17.27 2.32 13.53
CA GLY A 199 -17.47 0.96 13.05
C GLY A 199 -16.59 0.62 11.85
N ILE A 200 -16.50 1.51 10.86
CA ILE A 200 -15.63 1.32 9.69
C ILE A 200 -14.15 1.29 10.12
N ILE A 201 -13.73 2.18 11.03
CA ILE A 201 -12.37 2.22 11.56
C ILE A 201 -12.04 0.92 12.33
N LEU A 202 -12.93 0.48 13.23
CA LEU A 202 -12.74 -0.73 14.02
C LEU A 202 -12.75 -1.99 13.15
N VAL A 203 -13.63 -2.06 12.14
CA VAL A 203 -13.65 -3.17 11.17
C VAL A 203 -12.35 -3.18 10.35
N SER A 204 -11.83 -2.01 9.96
CA SER A 204 -10.57 -1.90 9.23
C SER A 204 -9.38 -2.39 10.07
N ILE A 205 -9.34 -2.00 11.35
CA ILE A 205 -8.33 -2.47 12.32
C ILE A 205 -8.48 -3.98 12.56
N ALA A 206 -9.71 -4.48 12.68
CA ALA A 206 -9.97 -5.91 12.88
C ALA A 206 -9.57 -6.75 11.66
N ILE A 207 -9.80 -6.26 10.44
CA ILE A 207 -9.34 -6.92 9.21
C ILE A 207 -7.80 -6.95 9.17
N VAL A 208 -7.14 -5.84 9.46
CA VAL A 208 -5.66 -5.78 9.52
C VAL A 208 -5.11 -6.73 10.59
N GLY A 209 -5.69 -6.72 11.79
CA GLY A 209 -5.32 -7.62 12.88
C GLY A 209 -5.60 -9.09 12.56
N PHE A 210 -6.70 -9.39 11.87
CA PHE A 210 -7.05 -10.74 11.44
C PHE A 210 -6.10 -11.25 10.35
N VAL A 211 -5.76 -10.42 9.37
CA VAL A 211 -4.75 -10.75 8.34
C VAL A 211 -3.39 -10.98 8.98
N TYR A 212 -3.00 -10.13 9.93
CA TYR A 212 -1.75 -10.30 10.68
C TYR A 212 -1.72 -11.61 11.49
N TRP A 213 -2.81 -11.92 12.21
CA TRP A 213 -2.94 -13.16 12.97
C TRP A 213 -2.95 -14.40 12.07
N PHE A 214 -3.65 -14.34 10.94
CA PHE A 214 -3.70 -15.43 9.97
C PHE A 214 -2.34 -15.67 9.30
N TYR A 215 -1.61 -14.59 9.01
CA TYR A 215 -0.24 -14.66 8.51
C TYR A 215 0.71 -15.30 9.52
N GLN A 216 0.64 -14.91 10.80
CA GLN A 216 1.46 -15.54 11.85
C GLN A 216 1.18 -17.04 12.01
N ARG A 217 -0.09 -17.47 11.89
CA ARG A 217 -0.45 -18.90 11.96
C ARG A 217 0.08 -19.75 10.81
N ARG A 218 0.31 -19.15 9.63
CA ARG A 218 0.83 -19.88 8.45
C ARG A 218 2.35 -19.95 8.40
N HIS A 219 3.05 -19.17 9.23
CA HIS A 219 4.50 -19.07 9.25
C HIS A 219 5.08 -19.43 10.64
N GLN A 220 4.38 -20.30 11.38
CA GLN A 220 4.82 -20.84 12.67
C GLN A 220 5.62 -22.15 12.56
N ASP A 221 6.07 -22.50 11.36
CA ASP A 221 6.97 -23.64 11.11
C ASP A 221 8.42 -23.17 10.94
#